data_AF-A0A016ULB4-F1
#
_entry.id   AF-A0A016ULB4-F1
#
_cell.length_a   1.000
_cell.length_b   1.000
_cell.length_c   1.000
_cell.angle_alpha   90.00
_cell.angle_beta   90.00
_cell.angle_gamma   90.00
#
_symmetry.space_group_name_H-M   'P 1'
#
loop_
_entity.id
_entity.type
_entity.pdbx_description
1 polymer ?
#
loop_
_entity_poly.entity_id
_entity_poly.type
_entity_poly.pdbx_seq_one_letter_code
_entity_poly.pdbx_strand_id
1 'polypeptide(L)'
;MEARKLLDPGTSHQIDKSTKATTSLWTVKWFTVKLDHFTYSDTRSFQMKWLLNNTFYKPGGPVFFYTGNEAEIETSATSMGMMWDLAPRFKAAIIFAEHRFYGETMPFGKNSYTVGHYKPIIST
;
A
#
# COMPACT_ATOMS: atom_id res chain seq x y z
N MET A 1 -24.28 -2.51 14.09
CA MET A 1 -23.39 -3.67 13.88
C MET A 1 -23.49 -4.05 12.42
N GLU A 2 -22.52 -3.68 11.59
CA GLU A 2 -22.43 -4.14 10.20
C GLU A 2 -20.97 -4.56 9.98
N ALA A 3 -20.59 -5.66 10.63
CA ALA A 3 -19.47 -6.45 10.19
C ALA A 3 -19.98 -7.21 8.97
N ARG A 4 -19.39 -6.93 7.81
CA ARG A 4 -19.62 -7.61 6.53
C ARG A 4 -20.09 -9.03 6.79
N LYS A 5 -21.41 -9.23 6.65
CA LYS A 5 -22.03 -10.55 6.61
C LYS A 5 -21.11 -11.39 5.75
N LEU A 6 -20.72 -12.53 6.29
CA LEU A 6 -20.09 -13.63 5.59
C LEU A 6 -20.67 -13.73 4.17
N LEU A 7 -19.97 -13.15 3.19
CA LEU A 7 -20.37 -13.20 1.79
C LEU A 7 -19.63 -14.36 1.16
N ASP A 8 -20.39 -15.45 1.06
CA ASP A 8 -20.39 -16.45 0.01
C ASP A 8 -19.42 -16.15 -1.18
N PRO A 9 -18.47 -17.06 -1.49
CA PRO A 9 -17.51 -16.88 -2.59
C PRO A 9 -18.14 -16.73 -3.98
N GLY A 10 -19.45 -16.97 -4.14
CA GLY A 10 -20.15 -16.96 -5.42
C GLY A 10 -20.76 -15.62 -5.86
N THR A 11 -20.73 -14.56 -5.06
CA THR A 11 -21.40 -13.31 -5.45
C THR A 11 -20.46 -12.43 -6.27
N SER A 12 -20.57 -12.49 -7.60
CA SER A 12 -19.96 -11.50 -8.49
C SER A 12 -20.41 -10.11 -8.05
N HIS A 13 -19.48 -9.28 -7.57
CA HIS A 13 -19.75 -7.88 -7.28
C HIS A 13 -20.10 -7.17 -8.58
N GLN A 14 -21.41 -7.03 -8.85
CA GLN A 14 -21.89 -6.03 -9.77
C GLN A 14 -21.55 -4.67 -9.15
N ILE A 15 -20.60 -3.97 -9.75
CA ILE A 15 -20.32 -2.58 -9.42
C ILE A 15 -21.56 -1.79 -9.85
N ASP A 16 -22.44 -1.51 -8.89
CA ASP A 16 -23.55 -0.58 -9.07
C ASP A 16 -22.99 0.77 -9.52
N LYS A 17 -23.33 1.18 -10.75
CA LYS A 17 -23.06 2.50 -11.32
C LYS A 17 -23.99 3.56 -10.70
N SER A 18 -24.09 3.59 -9.38
CA SER A 18 -24.83 4.60 -8.62
C SER A 18 -23.84 5.52 -7.92
N THR A 19 -23.91 6.80 -8.27
CA THR A 19 -23.02 7.90 -7.89
C THR A 19 -23.11 8.28 -6.40
N LYS A 20 -23.01 7.32 -5.49
CA LYS A 20 -22.71 7.57 -4.08
C LYS A 20 -21.20 7.70 -3.95
N ALA A 21 -20.73 8.87 -3.52
CA ALA A 21 -19.31 9.13 -3.25
C ALA A 21 -18.73 7.96 -2.45
N THR A 22 -17.98 7.10 -3.14
CA THR A 22 -17.39 5.91 -2.55
C THR A 22 -16.32 6.41 -1.61
N THR A 23 -16.58 6.40 -0.31
CA THR A 23 -15.56 6.74 0.68
C THR A 23 -14.39 5.79 0.44
N SER A 24 -13.24 6.36 0.05
CA SER A 24 -12.04 5.58 -0.23
C SER A 24 -11.73 4.67 0.95
N LEU A 25 -11.50 3.38 0.68
CA LEU A 25 -11.18 2.38 1.70
C LEU A 25 -9.85 2.65 2.40
N TRP A 26 -9.03 3.55 1.88
CA TRP A 26 -7.77 3.95 2.49
C TRP A 26 -7.51 5.44 2.25
N THR A 27 -6.62 5.99 3.06
CA THR A 27 -6.01 7.31 2.82
C THR A 27 -4.61 7.11 2.24
N VAL A 28 -4.31 7.76 1.13
CA VAL A 28 -2.95 7.82 0.58
C VAL A 28 -2.09 8.71 1.45
N LYS A 29 -0.90 8.23 1.79
CA LYS A 29 0.10 8.90 2.61
C LYS A 29 1.46 8.77 1.93
N TRP A 30 2.37 9.64 2.35
CA TRP A 30 3.73 9.71 1.83
C TRP A 30 4.72 9.71 2.98
N PHE A 31 5.85 9.04 2.80
CA PHE A 31 6.94 8.98 3.77
C PHE A 31 8.27 9.28 3.09
N THR A 32 9.07 10.16 3.69
CA THR A 32 10.41 10.50 3.19
C THR A 32 11.40 9.39 3.54
N VAL A 33 11.99 8.76 2.52
CA VAL A 33 12.92 7.63 2.65
C VAL A 33 14.27 8.00 2.04
N LYS A 34 15.37 7.49 2.63
CA LYS A 34 16.72 7.64 2.07
C LYS A 34 16.81 7.00 0.69
N LEU A 35 17.46 7.68 -0.25
CA LEU A 35 17.66 7.16 -1.60
C LEU A 35 18.55 5.91 -1.60
N ASP A 36 19.66 5.96 -0.87
CA ASP A 36 20.65 4.89 -0.78
C ASP A 36 20.93 4.54 0.69
N HIS A 37 20.44 3.38 1.13
CA HIS A 37 20.66 2.89 2.49
C HIS A 37 22.03 2.23 2.70
N PHE A 38 22.78 1.97 1.62
CA PHE A 38 24.07 1.28 1.64
C PHE A 38 25.24 2.27 1.58
N THR A 39 25.06 3.42 0.94
CA THR A 39 26.04 4.52 0.95
C THR A 39 25.78 5.47 2.11
N TYR A 40 26.60 5.45 3.16
CA TYR A 40 26.36 6.26 4.37
C TYR A 40 26.41 7.78 4.10
N SER A 41 27.33 8.23 3.25
CA SER A 41 27.52 9.65 2.91
C SER A 41 26.43 10.22 1.99
N ASP A 42 25.62 9.38 1.34
CA ASP A 42 24.49 9.87 0.56
C ASP A 42 23.42 10.41 1.51
N THR A 43 22.96 11.64 1.30
CA THR A 43 21.92 12.30 2.10
C THR A 43 20.63 12.50 1.33
N ARG A 44 20.58 12.07 0.06
CA ARG A 44 19.41 12.23 -0.81
C ARG A 44 18.25 11.38 -0.31
N SER A 45 17.03 11.85 -0.57
CA SER A 45 15.78 11.18 -0.18
C SER A 45 14.72 11.30 -1.26
N PHE A 46 13.70 10.45 -1.20
CA PHE A 46 12.53 10.50 -2.06
C PHE A 46 11.25 10.22 -1.26
N GLN A 47 10.09 10.51 -1.86
CA GLN A 47 8.78 10.21 -1.27
C GLN A 47 8.34 8.79 -1.65
N MET A 48 7.97 8.00 -0.64
CA MET A 48 7.42 6.66 -0.80
C MET A 48 5.94 6.66 -0.44
N LYS A 49 5.11 6.19 -1.38
CA LYS A 49 3.66 6.10 -1.22
C LYS A 49 3.32 4.93 -0.29
N TRP A 50 2.31 5.14 0.55
CA TRP A 50 1.70 4.08 1.33
C TRP A 50 0.22 4.37 1.58
N LEU A 51 -0.55 3.31 1.79
CA LEU A 51 -1.99 3.39 2.03
C LEU A 51 -2.27 3.08 3.50
N LEU A 52 -3.11 3.90 4.13
CA LEU A 52 -3.54 3.73 5.52
C LEU A 52 -5.03 3.44 5.62
N ASN A 53 -5.40 2.39 6.35
CA ASN A 53 -6.71 2.27 6.94
C ASN A 53 -6.58 1.95 8.43
N ASN A 54 -7.11 2.82 9.29
CA ASN A 54 -7.16 2.64 10.74
C ASN A 54 -8.59 2.53 11.28
N THR A 55 -9.57 2.23 10.42
CA THR A 55 -10.99 2.19 10.75
C THR A 55 -11.29 1.24 11.92
N PHE A 56 -10.58 0.13 12.00
CA PHE A 56 -10.78 -0.91 13.02
C PHE A 56 -9.74 -0.88 14.14
N TYR A 57 -8.75 0.01 14.05
CA TYR A 57 -7.65 0.06 15.00
C TYR A 57 -8.13 0.44 16.40
N LYS A 58 -7.60 -0.25 17.41
CA LYS A 58 -7.74 0.14 18.82
C LYS A 58 -6.35 0.19 19.47
N PRO A 59 -6.13 1.03 20.50
CA PRO A 59 -4.88 1.04 21.24
C PRO A 59 -4.48 -0.38 21.69
N GLY A 60 -3.23 -0.77 21.40
CA GLY A 60 -2.71 -2.12 21.66
C GLY A 60 -2.99 -3.16 20.57
N GLY A 61 -3.75 -2.80 19.52
CA GLY A 61 -3.95 -3.64 18.35
C GLY A 61 -2.72 -3.68 17.43
N PRO A 62 -2.58 -4.73 16.58
CA PRO A 62 -1.44 -4.86 15.69
C PRO A 62 -1.55 -3.95 14.46
N VAL A 63 -0.46 -3.85 13.71
CA VAL A 63 -0.46 -3.31 12.34
C VAL A 63 -0.29 -4.48 11.38
N PHE A 64 -1.23 -4.64 10.45
CA PHE A 64 -1.05 -5.51 9.30
C PHE A 64 -0.31 -4.71 8.22
N PHE A 65 0.90 -5.15 7.89
CA PHE A 65 1.79 -4.45 6.98
C PHE A 65 2.03 -5.29 5.74
N TYR A 66 1.57 -4.82 4.59
CA TYR A 66 1.89 -5.41 3.30
C TYR A 66 3.11 -4.73 2.69
N THR A 67 4.11 -5.54 2.38
CA THR A 67 5.29 -5.12 1.62
C THR A 67 4.96 -5.18 0.14
N GLY A 68 4.73 -4.03 -0.48
CA GLY A 68 4.50 -3.93 -1.92
C GLY A 68 5.56 -4.68 -2.71
N ASN A 69 5.15 -5.21 -3.86
CA ASN A 69 5.96 -5.97 -4.79
C ASN A 69 6.10 -5.17 -6.11
N GLU A 70 6.18 -5.85 -7.25
CA GLU A 70 6.51 -5.27 -8.55
C GLU A 70 5.32 -4.60 -9.27
N ALA A 71 4.46 -3.89 -8.54
CA ALA A 71 3.26 -3.25 -9.08
C ALA A 71 2.83 -2.03 -8.27
N GLU A 72 1.88 -1.27 -8.82
CA GLU A 72 1.17 -0.22 -8.10
C GLU A 72 0.45 -0.79 -6.86
N ILE A 73 0.56 -0.09 -5.73
CA ILE A 73 0.13 -0.62 -4.44
C ILE A 73 -1.40 -0.79 -4.32
N GLU A 74 -2.18 0.02 -5.04
CA GLU A 74 -3.64 -0.04 -5.10
C GLU A 74 -4.14 -1.37 -5.69
N THR A 75 -3.40 -1.95 -6.64
CA THR A 75 -3.72 -3.26 -7.22
C THR A 75 -3.58 -4.37 -6.18
N SER A 76 -2.57 -4.29 -5.32
CA SER A 76 -2.40 -5.22 -4.21
C SER A 76 -3.49 -5.04 -3.15
N ALA A 77 -3.79 -3.79 -2.78
CA ALA A 77 -4.81 -3.45 -1.79
C ALA A 77 -6.22 -3.93 -2.20
N THR A 78 -6.54 -3.88 -3.49
CA THR A 78 -7.82 -4.36 -4.02
C THR A 78 -7.89 -5.88 -4.18
N SER A 79 -6.75 -6.53 -4.46
CA SER A 79 -6.71 -7.99 -4.70
C SER A 79 -6.60 -8.82 -3.41
N MET A 80 -6.03 -8.26 -2.33
CA MET A 80 -5.74 -8.99 -1.11
C MET A 80 -6.78 -8.79 -0.01
N GLY A 81 -7.88 -9.55 -0.07
CA GLY A 81 -8.98 -9.48 0.89
C GLY A 81 -8.62 -9.80 2.35
N MET A 82 -7.67 -10.73 2.57
CA MET A 82 -7.39 -11.29 3.90
C MET A 82 -7.06 -10.25 4.98
N MET A 83 -6.25 -9.23 4.67
CA MET A 83 -5.91 -8.19 5.65
C MET A 83 -7.13 -7.36 6.07
N TRP A 84 -8.02 -7.08 5.11
CA TRP A 84 -9.26 -6.35 5.34
C TRP A 84 -10.26 -7.15 6.18
N ASP A 85 -10.36 -8.45 5.93
CA ASP A 85 -11.28 -9.34 6.63
C ASP A 85 -10.85 -9.61 8.07
N LEU A 86 -9.53 -9.68 8.31
CA LEU A 86 -8.98 -9.97 9.64
C LEU A 86 -8.88 -8.70 10.52
N ALA A 87 -8.70 -7.51 9.95
CA ALA A 87 -8.49 -6.29 10.74
C ALA A 87 -9.60 -6.00 11.78
N PRO A 88 -10.91 -6.18 11.50
CA PRO A 88 -11.96 -6.02 12.50
C PRO A 88 -11.82 -6.96 13.71
N ARG A 89 -11.35 -8.19 13.48
CA ARG A 89 -11.16 -9.21 14.52
C ARG A 89 -9.98 -8.87 15.41
N PHE A 90 -8.86 -8.50 14.81
CA PHE A 90 -7.63 -8.21 15.53
C PHE A 90 -7.54 -6.76 16.05
N LYS A 91 -8.52 -5.92 15.70
CA LYS A 91 -8.48 -4.48 15.99
C LYS A 91 -7.24 -3.82 15.38
N ALA A 92 -6.90 -4.26 14.16
CA ALA A 92 -5.66 -3.90 13.50
C ALA A 92 -5.81 -2.60 12.70
N ALA A 93 -4.71 -1.87 12.57
CA ALA A 93 -4.52 -0.94 11.48
C ALA A 93 -3.96 -1.71 10.26
N ILE A 94 -4.23 -1.20 9.07
CA ILE A 94 -3.75 -1.77 7.81
C ILE A 94 -2.85 -0.74 7.14
N ILE A 95 -1.66 -1.19 6.73
CA ILE A 95 -0.72 -0.45 5.91
C ILE A 95 -0.36 -1.29 4.69
N PHE A 96 -0.44 -0.67 3.52
CA PHE A 96 0.17 -1.18 2.29
C PHE A 96 1.27 -0.20 1.87
N ALA A 97 2.53 -0.62 1.88
CA ALA A 97 3.66 0.22 1.50
C ALA A 97 4.08 -0.08 0.06
N GLU A 98 4.13 0.93 -0.80
CA GLU A 98 4.51 0.74 -2.19
C GLU A 98 6.02 0.46 -2.30
N HIS A 99 6.37 -0.51 -3.14
CA HIS A 99 7.77 -0.82 -3.39
C HIS A 99 8.43 0.31 -4.18
N ARG A 100 9.68 0.63 -3.85
CA ARG A 100 10.45 1.61 -4.62
C ARG A 100 10.57 1.21 -6.09
N PHE A 101 10.50 2.20 -7.00
CA PHE A 101 10.49 2.04 -8.46
C PHE A 101 9.19 1.47 -9.05
N TYR A 102 8.11 1.39 -8.28
CA TYR A 102 6.79 0.96 -8.77
C TYR A 102 5.72 2.01 -8.45
N GLY A 103 4.62 1.96 -9.22
CA GLY A 103 3.49 2.88 -9.07
C GLY A 103 3.90 4.35 -9.14
N GLU A 104 3.65 5.09 -8.07
CA GLU A 104 4.00 6.52 -7.96
C GLU A 104 5.29 6.75 -7.15
N THR A 105 5.83 5.69 -6.56
CA THR A 105 7.07 5.71 -5.78
C THR A 105 8.29 5.67 -6.71
N MET A 106 8.64 6.85 -7.22
CA MET A 106 9.70 7.04 -8.22
C MET A 106 10.86 7.87 -7.65
N PRO A 107 11.99 7.25 -7.24
CA PRO A 107 13.09 7.97 -6.59
C PRO A 107 13.72 9.09 -7.45
N PHE A 108 13.65 8.97 -8.77
CA PHE A 108 14.15 9.95 -9.74
C PHE A 108 13.02 10.49 -10.64
N GLY A 109 11.76 10.39 -10.20
CA GLY A 109 10.59 10.74 -11.02
C GLY A 109 10.58 9.96 -12.34
N LYS A 110 10.36 10.68 -13.46
CA LYS A 110 10.33 10.09 -14.81
C LYS A 110 11.66 9.42 -15.22
N ASN A 111 12.77 9.80 -14.58
CA ASN A 111 14.09 9.25 -14.88
C ASN A 111 14.38 7.96 -14.10
N SER A 112 13.43 7.43 -13.32
CA SER A 112 13.65 6.24 -12.50
C SER A 112 13.93 4.98 -13.33
N TYR A 113 13.49 4.95 -14.59
CA TYR A 113 13.70 3.83 -15.52
C TYR A 113 14.86 4.05 -16.50
N THR A 114 15.58 5.17 -16.40
CA THR A 114 16.74 5.39 -17.28
C THR A 114 17.93 4.55 -16.83
N VAL A 115 18.72 4.08 -17.79
CA VAL A 115 19.98 3.37 -17.55
C VAL A 115 20.86 4.20 -16.60
N GLY A 116 21.34 3.60 -15.52
CA GLY A 116 22.15 4.25 -14.47
C GLY A 116 21.37 4.70 -13.22
N HIS A 117 20.05 4.88 -13.32
CA HIS A 117 19.17 5.19 -12.18
C HIS A 117 18.34 3.98 -11.73
N TYR A 118 18.03 3.08 -12.67
CA TYR A 118 17.46 1.79 -12.33
C TYR A 118 18.54 0.89 -11.73
N LYS A 119 18.47 0.66 -10.42
CA LYS A 119 19.27 -0.35 -9.72
C LYS A 119 18.35 -1.47 -9.25
N PRO A 120 18.37 -2.66 -9.88
CA PRO A 120 17.66 -3.80 -9.33
C PRO A 120 18.24 -4.15 -7.94
N ILE A 121 17.39 -4.72 -7.08
CA ILE A 121 17.69 -5.02 -5.65
C ILE A 121 18.96 -5.88 -5.45
N ILE A 122 19.50 -6.47 -6.53
CA ILE A 122 20.61 -7.45 -6.53
C ILE A 122 21.78 -7.06 -7.45
N SER A 123 22.05 -5.78 -7.72
CA SER A 123 23.31 -5.42 -8.40
C SER A 123 24.48 -5.32 -7.38
N THR A 124 25.18 -6.44 -7.17
CA THR A 124 26.54 -6.47 -6.58
C THR A 124 27.57 -5.95 -7.56
#